data_AF-A0A078JJZ0-F1
#
_entry.id   AF-A0A078JJZ0-F1
#
_cell.length_a   1.000
_cell.length_b   1.000
_cell.length_c   1.000
_cell.angle_alpha   90.00
_cell.angle_beta   90.00
_cell.angle_gamma   90.00
#
_symmetry.space_group_name_H-M   'P 1'
#
loop_
_entity.id
_entity.type
_entity.pdbx_description
1 polymer ?
#
loop_
_entity_poly.entity_id
_entity_poly.type
_entity_poly.pdbx_seq_one_letter_code
_entity_poly.pdbx_strand_id
1 'polypeptide(L)'
;MCQEAHKVTLNVYDLSRGLARQLSASLLGKVIEGVWHTGIVAYGNEYFFGGGIQHLPAGTTPYGAPLRSVEMGETHVPKDVFEIYLDEISPRYTAESYNLITHNCNNFSNEVSQFLVGKGIPDYILQLPSEVMNSPMGGLLMPMIQNLEATLRAGAVPNAPQFKPQSQPVGPNPSEKASESPVVVQPSASKEKVKEDPLGDARTKIQEEITREFASLMAQGTLRASEAATIATKRVMQKYGHLNVSA
;
A
#
# COMPACT_ATOMS: atom_id res chain seq x y z
N MET A 1 -2.00 -36.85 -29.20
CA MET A 1 -0.96 -35.82 -28.99
C MET A 1 -1.07 -35.39 -27.54
N CYS A 2 -0.02 -35.52 -26.74
CA CYS A 2 -0.03 -34.97 -25.38
C CYS A 2 -0.04 -33.44 -25.50
N GLN A 3 -1.09 -32.78 -25.01
CA GLN A 3 -1.09 -31.32 -24.89
C GLN A 3 0.04 -30.94 -23.94
N GLU A 4 0.88 -29.99 -24.34
CA GLU A 4 2.00 -29.52 -23.52
C GLU A 4 1.42 -28.81 -22.30
N ALA A 5 1.81 -29.25 -21.10
CA ALA A 5 1.38 -28.65 -19.85
C ALA A 5 2.26 -27.44 -19.53
N HIS A 6 1.64 -26.30 -19.22
CA HIS A 6 2.34 -25.06 -18.88
C HIS A 6 2.15 -24.73 -17.41
N LYS A 7 3.26 -24.44 -16.71
CA LYS A 7 3.20 -24.01 -15.30
C LYS A 7 2.54 -22.64 -15.16
N VAL A 8 1.69 -22.52 -14.14
CA VAL A 8 1.00 -21.29 -13.76
C VAL A 8 1.40 -20.93 -12.34
N THR A 9 1.89 -19.71 -12.16
CA THR A 9 2.33 -19.18 -10.86
C THR A 9 1.66 -17.84 -10.59
N LEU A 10 1.32 -17.56 -9.34
CA LEU A 10 0.84 -16.27 -8.88
C LEU A 10 1.99 -15.53 -8.21
N ASN A 11 2.44 -14.43 -8.82
CA ASN A 11 3.37 -13.50 -8.20
C ASN A 11 2.60 -12.55 -7.27
N VAL A 12 3.11 -12.36 -6.05
CA VAL A 12 2.51 -11.51 -5.02
C VAL A 12 3.50 -10.44 -4.60
N TYR A 13 3.06 -9.19 -4.67
CA TYR A 13 3.84 -7.99 -4.34
C TYR A 13 3.18 -7.22 -3.20
N ASP A 14 3.99 -6.57 -2.38
CA ASP A 14 3.52 -5.60 -1.40
C ASP A 14 3.77 -4.17 -1.91
N LEU A 15 2.70 -3.50 -2.36
CA LEU A 15 2.77 -2.13 -2.86
C LEU A 15 3.17 -1.12 -1.78
N SER A 16 3.00 -1.46 -0.50
CA SER A 16 3.43 -0.60 0.61
C SER A 16 4.93 -0.72 0.92
N ARG A 17 5.62 -1.74 0.37
CA ARG A 17 7.02 -2.04 0.64
C ARG A 17 7.34 -2.15 2.14
N GLY A 18 6.46 -2.82 2.89
CA GLY A 18 6.59 -3.06 4.33
C GLY A 18 5.99 -1.95 5.21
N LEU A 19 5.60 -0.80 4.66
CA LEU A 19 5.02 0.29 5.43
C LEU A 19 3.65 -0.07 6.01
N ALA A 20 2.84 -0.85 5.28
CA ALA A 20 1.56 -1.32 5.80
C ALA A 20 1.78 -2.12 7.10
N ARG A 21 2.74 -3.04 7.10
CA ARG A 21 3.07 -3.84 8.30
C ARG A 21 3.56 -2.99 9.46
N GLN A 22 4.36 -1.96 9.20
CA GLN A 22 4.90 -1.08 10.25
C GLN A 22 3.83 -0.17 10.88
N LEU A 23 2.92 0.37 10.06
CA LEU A 23 1.99 1.41 10.50
C LEU A 23 0.61 0.85 10.93
N SER A 24 0.24 -0.32 10.42
CA SER A 24 -1.08 -0.91 10.62
C SER A 24 -1.36 -1.26 12.08
N ALA A 25 -0.39 -1.79 12.83
CA ALA A 25 -0.59 -2.14 14.24
C ALA A 25 -1.04 -0.93 15.08
N SER A 26 -0.36 0.22 14.91
CA SER A 26 -0.64 1.45 15.65
C SER A 26 -1.86 2.20 15.16
N LEU A 27 -2.19 2.11 13.86
CA LEU A 27 -3.29 2.88 13.25
C LEU A 27 -4.60 2.09 13.17
N LEU A 28 -4.53 0.78 12.96
CA LEU A 28 -5.68 -0.07 12.65
C LEU A 28 -6.03 -1.03 13.79
N GLY A 29 -5.19 -1.12 14.82
CA GLY A 29 -5.34 -2.11 15.88
C GLY A 29 -5.21 -3.57 15.38
N LYS A 30 -4.84 -3.75 14.10
CA LYS A 30 -4.61 -5.03 13.43
C LYS A 30 -3.40 -4.86 12.52
N VAL A 31 -2.53 -5.87 12.48
CA VAL A 31 -1.42 -5.89 11.54
C VAL A 31 -1.95 -6.24 10.15
N ILE A 32 -1.83 -5.31 9.20
CA ILE A 32 -1.95 -5.57 7.78
C ILE A 32 -0.56 -5.93 7.27
N GLU A 33 -0.39 -7.15 6.77
CA GLU A 33 0.91 -7.65 6.32
C GLU A 33 1.46 -6.92 5.08
N GLY A 34 0.57 -6.39 4.23
CA GLY A 34 0.95 -5.70 3.00
C GLY A 34 -0.27 -5.18 2.25
N VAL A 35 -0.01 -4.38 1.21
CA VAL A 35 -1.03 -4.01 0.21
C VAL A 35 -0.78 -4.87 -1.01
N TRP A 36 -1.57 -5.93 -1.15
CA TRP A 36 -1.31 -6.97 -2.13
C TRP A 36 -1.63 -6.53 -3.56
N HIS A 37 -0.62 -6.66 -4.43
CA HIS A 37 -0.79 -6.70 -5.87
C HIS A 37 -0.39 -8.07 -6.39
N THR A 38 -1.10 -8.59 -7.38
CA THR A 38 -0.80 -9.89 -7.97
C THR A 38 -0.76 -9.88 -9.48
N GLY A 39 0.06 -10.77 -10.03
CA GLY A 39 0.12 -11.09 -11.46
C GLY A 39 0.20 -12.60 -11.68
N ILE A 40 -0.45 -13.08 -12.73
CA ILE A 40 -0.38 -14.49 -13.16
C ILE A 40 0.78 -14.65 -14.13
N VAL A 41 1.71 -15.56 -13.82
CA VAL A 41 2.81 -15.94 -14.68
C VAL A 41 2.47 -17.22 -15.42
N ALA A 42 2.39 -17.14 -16.74
CA ALA A 42 2.18 -18.26 -17.65
C ALA A 42 2.81 -17.95 -19.01
N TYR A 43 3.21 -18.97 -19.77
CA TYR A 43 3.75 -18.81 -21.14
C TYR A 43 4.91 -17.80 -21.28
N GLY A 44 5.72 -17.64 -20.23
CA GLY A 44 6.86 -16.71 -20.18
C GLY A 44 6.49 -15.25 -19.89
N ASN A 45 5.21 -14.93 -19.73
CA ASN A 45 4.71 -13.59 -19.43
C ASN A 45 4.06 -13.54 -18.04
N GLU A 46 4.02 -12.35 -17.48
CA GLU A 46 3.24 -11.99 -16.30
C GLU A 46 2.08 -11.08 -16.70
N TYR A 47 0.86 -11.49 -16.37
CA TYR A 47 -0.40 -10.85 -16.72
C TYR A 47 -1.03 -10.23 -15.45
N PHE A 48 -1.43 -8.97 -15.53
CA PHE A 48 -2.02 -8.25 -14.40
C PHE A 48 -2.99 -7.16 -14.88
N PHE A 49 -3.81 -6.64 -13.95
CA PHE A 49 -4.77 -5.58 -14.23
C PHE A 49 -4.39 -4.26 -13.55
N GLY A 50 -4.46 -3.16 -14.32
CA GLY A 50 -4.20 -1.78 -13.89
C GLY A 50 -4.93 -0.81 -14.82
N GLY A 51 -4.20 -0.10 -15.68
CA GLY A 51 -4.76 0.72 -16.75
C GLY A 51 -5.33 -0.07 -17.94
N GLY A 52 -5.97 -1.20 -17.66
CA GLY A 52 -6.27 -2.26 -18.62
C GLY A 52 -5.57 -3.58 -18.26
N ILE A 53 -5.89 -4.63 -19.01
CA ILE A 53 -5.10 -5.88 -18.98
C ILE A 53 -3.72 -5.59 -19.55
N GLN A 54 -2.69 -5.90 -18.77
CA GLN A 54 -1.30 -5.71 -19.14
C GLN A 54 -0.56 -7.03 -19.06
N HIS A 55 0.44 -7.18 -19.93
CA HIS A 55 1.39 -8.28 -19.83
C HIS A 55 2.79 -7.83 -20.16
N LEU A 56 3.77 -8.38 -19.44
CA LEU A 56 5.19 -8.15 -19.66
C LEU A 56 5.92 -9.49 -19.53
N PRO A 57 7.15 -9.62 -20.05
CA PRO A 57 7.99 -10.77 -19.74
C PRO A 57 8.07 -11.00 -18.21
N ALA A 58 8.00 -12.26 -17.80
CA ALA A 58 8.02 -12.60 -16.39
C ALA A 58 9.29 -12.07 -15.70
N GLY A 59 9.13 -11.40 -14.56
CA GLY A 59 10.25 -10.79 -13.82
C GLY A 59 10.72 -9.43 -14.35
N THR A 60 10.08 -8.87 -15.38
CA THR A 60 10.37 -7.51 -15.88
C THR A 60 9.27 -6.51 -15.55
N THR A 61 8.35 -6.86 -14.65
CA THR A 61 7.28 -5.94 -14.24
C THR A 61 7.86 -4.78 -13.42
N PRO A 62 7.23 -3.60 -13.48
CA PRO A 62 7.72 -2.43 -12.74
C PRO A 62 7.53 -2.55 -11.21
N TYR A 63 6.91 -3.63 -10.74
CA TYR A 63 6.74 -3.95 -9.31
C TYR A 63 7.98 -4.57 -8.66
N GLY A 64 9.00 -4.92 -9.47
CA GLY A 64 10.26 -5.48 -8.98
C GLY A 64 10.19 -6.99 -8.77
N ALA A 65 10.93 -7.50 -7.78
CA ALA A 65 10.88 -8.92 -7.43
C ALA A 65 9.63 -9.23 -6.59
N PRO A 66 8.90 -10.33 -6.87
CA PRO A 66 7.75 -10.71 -6.06
C PRO A 66 8.19 -11.05 -4.64
N LEU A 67 7.37 -10.66 -3.66
CA LEU A 67 7.58 -11.03 -2.26
C LEU A 67 7.36 -12.53 -2.07
N ARG A 68 6.37 -13.10 -2.78
CA ARG A 68 6.05 -14.52 -2.80
C ARG A 68 5.63 -14.92 -4.21
N SER A 69 6.01 -16.13 -4.61
CA SER A 69 5.50 -16.79 -5.82
C SER A 69 4.77 -18.05 -5.38
N VAL A 70 3.48 -18.13 -5.68
CA VAL A 70 2.61 -19.25 -5.28
C VAL A 70 2.35 -20.12 -6.50
N GLU A 71 2.66 -21.40 -6.41
CA GLU A 71 2.37 -22.37 -7.47
C GLU A 71 0.85 -22.61 -7.54
N MET A 72 0.25 -22.31 -8.69
CA MET A 72 -1.19 -22.48 -8.90
C MET A 72 -1.52 -23.84 -9.53
N GLY A 73 -0.61 -24.35 -10.35
CA GLY A 73 -0.68 -25.66 -10.99
C GLY A 73 -0.18 -25.62 -12.43
N GLU A 74 -0.72 -26.52 -13.25
CA GLU A 74 -0.41 -26.61 -14.67
C GLU A 74 -1.69 -26.44 -15.49
N THR A 75 -1.59 -25.75 -16.61
CA THR A 75 -2.67 -25.56 -17.58
C THR A 75 -2.34 -26.29 -18.88
N HIS A 76 -3.37 -26.82 -19.52
CA HIS A 76 -3.29 -27.38 -20.87
C HIS A 76 -3.96 -26.45 -21.90
N VAL A 77 -4.39 -25.26 -21.46
CA VAL A 77 -4.93 -24.24 -22.35
C VAL A 77 -3.79 -23.75 -23.26
N PRO A 78 -3.96 -23.79 -24.59
CA PRO A 78 -2.98 -23.21 -25.50
C PRO A 78 -2.86 -21.69 -25.32
N LYS A 79 -1.67 -21.14 -25.55
CA LYS A 79 -1.41 -19.71 -25.35
C LYS A 79 -2.34 -18.82 -26.19
N ASP A 80 -2.58 -19.17 -27.44
CA ASP A 80 -3.47 -18.45 -28.36
C ASP A 80 -4.92 -18.46 -27.87
N VAL A 81 -5.40 -19.58 -27.32
CA VAL A 81 -6.72 -19.66 -26.69
C VAL A 81 -6.80 -18.77 -25.45
N PHE A 82 -5.72 -18.71 -24.65
CA PHE A 82 -5.66 -17.83 -23.50
C PHE A 82 -5.65 -16.35 -23.91
N GLU A 83 -4.93 -15.97 -24.96
CA GLU A 83 -4.91 -14.60 -25.49
C GLU A 83 -6.29 -14.18 -26.02
N ILE A 84 -7.00 -15.07 -26.74
CA ILE A 84 -8.39 -14.84 -27.14
C ILE A 84 -9.30 -14.62 -25.93
N TYR A 85 -9.15 -15.44 -24.88
CA TYR A 85 -9.91 -15.27 -23.64
C TYR A 85 -9.62 -13.91 -22.98
N LEU A 86 -8.35 -13.47 -22.94
CA LEU A 86 -7.99 -12.15 -22.42
C LEU A 86 -8.66 -11.03 -23.22
N ASP A 87 -8.70 -11.14 -24.55
CA ASP A 87 -9.39 -10.19 -25.42
C ASP A 87 -10.90 -10.16 -25.13
N GLU A 88 -11.54 -11.32 -24.92
CA GLU A 88 -12.96 -11.44 -24.59
C GLU A 88 -13.33 -10.77 -23.27
N ILE A 89 -12.48 -10.88 -22.24
CA ILE A 89 -12.73 -10.26 -20.93
C ILE A 89 -12.25 -8.80 -20.84
N SER A 90 -11.40 -8.36 -21.77
CA SER A 90 -10.83 -7.00 -21.79
C SER A 90 -11.85 -5.86 -21.65
N PRO A 91 -13.10 -5.93 -22.19
CA PRO A 91 -14.09 -4.87 -22.01
C PRO A 91 -14.56 -4.70 -20.55
N ARG A 92 -14.36 -5.72 -19.69
CA ARG A 92 -14.62 -5.63 -18.24
C ARG A 92 -13.40 -5.14 -17.44
N TYR A 93 -12.22 -5.16 -18.03
CA TYR A 93 -10.94 -4.83 -17.39
C TYR A 93 -10.29 -3.63 -18.10
N THR A 94 -10.95 -2.48 -18.04
CA THR A 94 -10.45 -1.19 -18.57
C THR A 94 -9.90 -0.32 -17.44
N ALA A 95 -9.21 0.77 -17.77
CA ALA A 95 -8.78 1.74 -16.77
C ALA A 95 -9.98 2.30 -15.98
N GLU A 96 -11.09 2.59 -16.67
CA GLU A 96 -12.30 3.14 -16.07
C GLU A 96 -13.00 2.15 -15.14
N SER A 97 -12.93 0.85 -15.43
CA SER A 97 -13.51 -0.18 -14.56
C SER A 97 -12.64 -0.52 -13.35
N TYR A 98 -11.39 -0.05 -13.31
CA TYR A 98 -10.49 -0.29 -12.19
C TYR A 98 -11.01 0.35 -10.90
N ASN A 99 -11.25 -0.49 -9.89
CA ASN A 99 -11.61 -0.09 -8.53
C ASN A 99 -10.74 -0.87 -7.54
N LEU A 100 -9.98 -0.16 -6.71
CA LEU A 100 -9.00 -0.78 -5.82
C LEU A 100 -9.65 -1.71 -4.78
N ILE A 101 -10.93 -1.51 -4.45
CA ILE A 101 -11.64 -2.30 -3.44
C ILE A 101 -12.41 -3.46 -4.06
N THR A 102 -13.11 -3.24 -5.18
CA THR A 102 -14.09 -4.21 -5.71
C THR A 102 -13.72 -4.82 -7.06
N HIS A 103 -12.79 -4.23 -7.80
CA HIS A 103 -12.43 -4.70 -9.15
C HIS A 103 -10.98 -4.32 -9.48
N ASN A 104 -10.04 -5.09 -8.96
CA ASN A 104 -8.60 -4.79 -9.00
C ASN A 104 -7.79 -5.96 -9.58
N CYS A 105 -6.46 -5.85 -9.51
CA CYS A 105 -5.51 -6.87 -9.98
C CYS A 105 -5.73 -8.26 -9.36
N ASN A 106 -6.21 -8.32 -8.12
CA ASN A 106 -6.44 -9.57 -7.40
C ASN A 106 -7.71 -10.25 -7.93
N ASN A 107 -8.76 -9.48 -8.24
CA ASN A 107 -9.97 -10.01 -8.89
C ASN A 107 -9.65 -10.58 -10.28
N PHE A 108 -8.87 -9.83 -11.07
CA PHE A 108 -8.38 -10.29 -12.36
C PHE A 108 -7.57 -11.58 -12.25
N SER A 109 -6.58 -11.60 -11.35
CA SER A 109 -5.72 -12.77 -11.14
C SER A 109 -6.51 -14.00 -10.70
N ASN A 110 -7.55 -13.78 -9.88
CA ASN A 110 -8.47 -14.84 -9.47
C ASN A 110 -9.26 -15.42 -10.65
N GLU A 111 -9.83 -14.56 -11.50
CA GLU A 111 -10.57 -15.00 -12.68
C GLU A 111 -9.67 -15.77 -13.67
N VAL A 112 -8.49 -15.23 -13.97
CA VAL A 112 -7.50 -15.87 -14.84
C VAL A 112 -7.01 -17.19 -14.27
N SER A 113 -6.73 -17.25 -12.96
CA SER A 113 -6.32 -18.49 -12.31
C SER A 113 -7.41 -19.56 -12.40
N GLN A 114 -8.69 -19.18 -12.22
CA GLN A 114 -9.81 -20.11 -12.38
C GLN A 114 -9.93 -20.63 -13.82
N PHE A 115 -9.74 -19.76 -14.82
CA PHE A 115 -9.75 -20.15 -16.22
C PHE A 115 -8.62 -21.13 -16.57
N LEU A 116 -7.38 -20.82 -16.14
CA LEU A 116 -6.20 -21.62 -16.52
C LEU A 116 -6.09 -22.94 -15.75
N VAL A 117 -6.37 -22.94 -14.44
CA VAL A 117 -6.10 -24.09 -13.56
C VAL A 117 -7.29 -24.52 -12.70
N GLY A 118 -8.46 -23.88 -12.83
CA GLY A 118 -9.66 -24.25 -12.08
C GLY A 118 -9.62 -23.91 -10.58
N LYS A 119 -8.69 -23.03 -10.15
CA LYS A 119 -8.49 -22.68 -8.74
C LYS A 119 -8.43 -21.17 -8.56
N GLY A 120 -9.02 -20.67 -7.47
CA GLY A 120 -8.86 -19.28 -7.06
C GLY A 120 -7.50 -18.99 -6.43
N ILE A 121 -7.17 -17.71 -6.30
CA ILE A 121 -5.98 -17.25 -5.57
C ILE A 121 -6.23 -17.30 -4.04
N PRO A 122 -5.19 -17.24 -3.19
CA PRO A 122 -5.36 -17.29 -1.74
C PRO A 122 -6.33 -16.24 -1.17
N ASP A 123 -7.25 -16.68 -0.32
CA ASP A 123 -8.33 -15.84 0.23
C ASP A 123 -7.85 -14.60 0.98
N TYR A 124 -6.71 -14.68 1.68
CA TYR A 124 -6.15 -13.54 2.40
C TYR A 124 -5.81 -12.35 1.49
N ILE A 125 -5.59 -12.60 0.19
CA ILE A 125 -5.36 -11.57 -0.82
C ILE A 125 -6.69 -10.93 -1.22
N LEU A 126 -7.71 -11.75 -1.47
CA LEU A 126 -9.04 -11.31 -1.91
C LEU A 126 -9.83 -10.60 -0.80
N GLN A 127 -9.66 -11.01 0.46
CA GLN A 127 -10.38 -10.47 1.60
C GLN A 127 -9.80 -9.16 2.12
N LEU A 128 -8.53 -8.84 1.80
CA LEU A 128 -7.83 -7.66 2.31
C LEU A 128 -8.65 -6.36 2.16
N PRO A 129 -9.22 -6.01 0.99
CA PRO A 129 -9.97 -4.76 0.85
C PRO A 129 -11.16 -4.67 1.81
N SER A 130 -11.91 -5.76 1.98
CA SER A 130 -13.04 -5.81 2.91
C SER A 130 -12.58 -5.69 4.36
N GLU A 131 -11.46 -6.30 4.74
CA GLU A 131 -10.89 -6.15 6.08
C GLU A 131 -10.51 -4.69 6.39
N VAL A 132 -9.90 -3.99 5.42
CA VAL A 132 -9.54 -2.58 5.58
C VAL A 132 -10.78 -1.71 5.72
N MET A 133 -11.77 -1.89 4.84
CA MET A 133 -12.98 -1.08 4.81
C MET A 133 -13.88 -1.29 6.04
N ASN A 134 -13.89 -2.50 6.60
CA ASN A 134 -14.66 -2.81 7.81
C ASN A 134 -13.93 -2.40 9.11
N SER A 135 -12.70 -1.89 9.03
CA SER A 135 -11.97 -1.39 10.20
C SER A 135 -12.46 0.01 10.60
N PRO A 136 -12.34 0.41 11.89
CA PRO A 136 -12.68 1.76 12.34
C PRO A 136 -11.95 2.88 11.60
N MET A 137 -10.80 2.57 10.99
CA MET A 137 -9.95 3.50 10.24
C MET A 137 -10.19 3.44 8.72
N GLY A 138 -11.03 2.52 8.22
CA GLY A 138 -11.26 2.35 6.78
C GLY A 138 -11.70 3.63 6.08
N GLY A 139 -12.63 4.38 6.71
CA GLY A 139 -13.06 5.69 6.24
C GLY A 139 -11.95 6.75 6.23
N LEU A 140 -11.02 6.68 7.19
CA LEU A 140 -9.90 7.63 7.30
C LEU A 140 -8.78 7.32 6.28
N LEU A 141 -8.67 6.06 5.81
CA LEU A 141 -7.74 5.67 4.76
C LEU A 141 -8.26 5.93 3.34
N MET A 142 -9.53 6.30 3.16
CA MET A 142 -10.13 6.51 1.84
C MET A 142 -9.35 7.45 0.91
N PRO A 143 -8.80 8.59 1.36
CA PRO A 143 -7.99 9.44 0.49
C PRO A 143 -6.72 8.74 -0.02
N MET A 144 -6.09 7.92 0.84
CA MET A 144 -4.90 7.14 0.46
C MET A 144 -5.25 6.02 -0.52
N ILE A 145 -6.38 5.34 -0.29
CA ILE A 145 -6.93 4.31 -1.18
C ILE A 145 -7.23 4.91 -2.57
N GLN A 146 -7.89 6.08 -2.62
CA GLN A 146 -8.20 6.77 -3.87
C GLN A 146 -6.94 7.21 -4.65
N ASN A 147 -5.92 7.70 -3.95
CA ASN A 147 -4.66 8.07 -4.58
C ASN A 147 -3.92 6.84 -5.16
N LEU A 148 -3.95 5.73 -4.42
CA LEU A 148 -3.39 4.46 -4.88
C LEU A 148 -4.15 3.93 -6.10
N GLU A 149 -5.49 3.97 -6.06
CA GLU A 149 -6.35 3.59 -7.17
C GLU A 149 -6.05 4.42 -8.42
N ALA A 150 -5.95 5.74 -8.30
CA ALA A 150 -5.65 6.63 -9.42
C ALA A 150 -4.30 6.28 -10.08
N THR A 151 -3.30 5.91 -9.27
CA THR A 151 -1.99 5.48 -9.77
C THR A 151 -2.07 4.18 -10.56
N LEU A 152 -2.75 3.17 -10.01
CA LEU A 152 -2.89 1.86 -10.65
C LEU A 152 -3.79 1.91 -11.90
N ARG A 153 -4.85 2.72 -11.84
CA ARG A 153 -5.71 3.05 -12.99
C ARG A 153 -4.92 3.68 -14.13
N ALA A 154 -3.93 4.52 -13.82
CA ALA A 154 -3.05 5.09 -14.84
C ALA A 154 -2.01 4.10 -15.39
N GLY A 155 -2.02 2.84 -14.94
CA GLY A 155 -1.00 1.85 -15.28
C GLY A 155 0.38 2.13 -14.66
N ALA A 156 0.45 3.06 -13.70
CA ALA A 156 1.69 3.41 -13.02
C ALA A 156 1.90 2.57 -11.76
N VAL A 157 3.16 2.43 -11.35
CA VAL A 157 3.50 1.75 -10.10
C VAL A 157 3.49 2.75 -8.94
N PRO A 158 2.85 2.41 -7.81
CA PRO A 158 2.88 3.24 -6.61
C PRO A 158 4.33 3.43 -6.13
N ASN A 159 4.73 4.69 -5.97
CA ASN A 159 5.91 5.00 -5.18
C ASN A 159 5.56 4.77 -3.71
N ALA A 160 6.42 4.07 -2.98
CA ALA A 160 6.33 4.08 -1.52
C ALA A 160 6.37 5.54 -1.05
N PRO A 161 5.49 5.98 -0.14
CA PRO A 161 5.49 7.35 0.34
C PRO A 161 6.87 7.68 0.91
N GLN A 162 7.62 8.50 0.17
CA GLN A 162 8.88 9.04 0.65
C GLN A 162 8.51 10.09 1.70
N PHE A 163 8.82 9.82 2.96
CA PHE A 163 8.93 10.88 3.97
C PHE A 163 10.13 11.76 3.55
N LYS A 164 9.87 12.72 2.66
CA LYS A 164 10.79 13.83 2.45
C LYS A 164 10.49 14.84 3.55
N PRO A 165 11.37 15.08 4.53
CA PRO A 165 11.28 16.32 5.29
C PRO A 165 11.30 17.46 4.26
N GLN A 166 10.25 18.29 4.27
CA GLN A 166 10.14 19.43 3.36
C GLN A 166 11.31 20.37 3.60
N SER A 167 12.37 20.27 2.80
CA SER A 167 13.27 21.40 2.58
C SER A 167 12.50 22.40 1.72
N GLN A 168 12.22 23.56 2.30
CA GLN A 168 11.57 24.69 1.63
C GLN A 168 12.28 25.04 0.31
N PRO A 169 11.56 25.51 -0.72
CA PRO A 169 12.19 25.97 -1.94
C PRO A 169 12.87 27.32 -1.70
N VAL A 170 14.20 27.32 -1.75
CA VAL A 170 14.99 28.54 -1.93
C VAL A 170 14.76 29.04 -3.36
N GLY A 171 14.47 30.33 -3.49
CA GLY A 171 14.00 30.98 -4.71
C GLY A 171 14.92 30.91 -5.93
N PRO A 172 14.46 31.41 -7.09
CA PRO A 172 15.11 31.19 -8.36
C PRO A 172 16.23 32.20 -8.61
N ASN A 173 17.35 31.75 -9.18
CA ASN A 173 18.02 32.54 -10.21
C ASN A 173 18.81 31.66 -11.18
N PRO A 174 18.97 32.09 -12.46
CA PRO A 174 19.22 31.19 -13.58
C PRO A 174 20.68 31.17 -14.08
N SER A 175 20.93 30.18 -14.94
CA SER A 175 21.99 30.11 -15.97
C SER A 175 23.40 29.73 -15.51
N GLU A 176 23.89 28.54 -15.89
CA GLU A 176 24.80 28.38 -17.05
C GLU A 176 25.23 26.92 -17.27
N LYS A 177 25.76 26.70 -18.48
CA LYS A 177 26.00 25.46 -19.22
C LYS A 177 27.29 24.72 -18.82
N ALA A 178 27.26 23.40 -19.06
CA ALA A 178 28.28 22.56 -19.69
C ALA A 178 29.41 21.87 -18.86
N SER A 179 29.50 20.55 -19.14
CA SER A 179 30.70 19.72 -19.36
C SER A 179 31.40 18.95 -18.22
N GLU A 180 31.45 17.63 -18.47
CA GLU A 180 32.54 16.64 -18.24
C GLU A 180 32.87 16.08 -16.84
N SER A 181 32.95 14.74 -16.82
CA SER A 181 33.31 13.78 -15.75
C SER A 181 34.84 13.72 -15.47
N PRO A 182 35.40 12.72 -14.73
CA PRO A 182 35.06 12.06 -13.47
C PRO A 182 36.26 12.02 -12.47
N VAL A 183 36.07 11.99 -11.14
CA VAL A 183 37.11 11.43 -10.22
C VAL A 183 36.50 10.78 -8.97
N VAL A 184 36.95 9.55 -8.72
CA VAL A 184 36.79 8.67 -7.55
C VAL A 184 37.40 9.30 -6.27
N VAL A 185 36.85 9.00 -5.08
CA VAL A 185 37.56 8.61 -3.81
C VAL A 185 36.56 8.58 -2.62
N GLN A 186 36.42 7.41 -1.99
CA GLN A 186 35.92 7.18 -0.61
C GLN A 186 37.13 7.18 0.37
N PRO A 187 36.99 7.03 1.70
CA PRO A 187 35.91 7.40 2.63
C PRO A 187 36.46 8.06 3.93
N SER A 188 35.60 8.66 4.77
CA SER A 188 35.94 8.81 6.19
C SER A 188 34.70 8.91 7.09
N ALA A 189 34.69 8.06 8.11
CA ALA A 189 33.68 7.94 9.13
C ALA A 189 33.85 8.99 10.24
N SER A 190 32.74 9.45 10.82
CA SER A 190 32.71 9.99 12.18
C SER A 190 31.32 9.86 12.79
N LYS A 191 31.29 9.15 13.92
CA LYS A 191 30.16 9.02 14.86
C LYS A 191 29.93 10.37 15.53
N GLU A 192 28.68 10.84 15.61
CA GLU A 192 28.30 11.87 16.57
C GLU A 192 27.01 11.55 17.32
N LYS A 193 27.05 11.89 18.62
CA LYS A 193 26.13 11.59 19.71
C LYS A 193 24.78 12.29 19.54
N VAL A 194 23.71 11.56 19.86
CA VAL A 194 22.35 12.07 20.04
C VAL A 194 22.28 12.88 21.34
N LYS A 195 21.85 14.16 21.25
CA LYS A 195 21.34 14.95 22.38
C LYS A 195 19.82 14.84 22.39
N GLU A 196 19.25 14.55 23.56
CA GLU A 196 17.81 14.43 23.82
C GLU A 196 17.09 15.77 23.61
N ASP A 197 15.93 15.71 22.93
CA ASP A 197 15.05 16.86 22.62
C ASP A 197 14.00 17.02 23.74
N PRO A 198 14.01 18.12 24.53
CA PRO A 198 13.07 18.37 25.62
C PRO A 198 11.60 18.47 25.20
N LEU A 199 11.31 18.59 23.91
CA LEU A 199 9.94 18.70 23.39
C LEU A 199 9.25 17.34 23.21
N GLY A 200 10.02 16.25 23.11
CA GLY A 200 9.51 14.89 22.98
C GLY A 200 8.75 14.41 24.23
N ASP A 201 9.26 14.77 25.40
CA ASP A 201 8.66 14.36 26.69
C ASP A 201 7.31 15.04 26.94
N ALA A 202 7.16 16.30 26.53
CA ALA A 202 5.92 17.04 26.70
C ALA A 202 4.79 16.48 25.83
N ARG A 203 5.10 16.12 24.57
CA ARG A 203 4.12 15.50 23.66
C ARG A 203 3.71 14.10 24.12
N THR A 204 4.67 13.31 24.61
CA THR A 204 4.38 11.96 25.13
C THR A 204 3.46 12.02 26.35
N LYS A 205 3.68 12.95 27.28
CA LYS A 205 2.80 13.14 28.46
C LYS A 205 1.37 13.55 28.09
N ILE A 206 1.22 14.47 27.12
CA ILE A 206 -0.10 14.89 26.65
C ILE A 206 -0.83 13.71 26.01
N GLN A 207 -0.12 12.92 25.19
CA GLN A 207 -0.70 11.76 24.52
C GLN A 207 -1.17 10.70 25.53
N GLU A 208 -0.37 10.39 26.55
CA GLU A 208 -0.72 9.45 27.61
C GLU A 208 -1.96 9.89 28.42
N GLU A 209 -2.10 11.19 28.69
CA GLU A 209 -3.28 11.73 29.37
C GLU A 209 -4.53 11.65 28.50
N ILE A 210 -4.44 11.95 27.19
CA ILE A 210 -5.58 11.82 26.27
C ILE A 210 -6.06 10.38 26.23
N THR A 211 -5.14 9.42 26.15
CA THR A 211 -5.48 7.99 26.15
C THR A 211 -6.16 7.56 27.45
N ARG A 212 -5.72 8.08 28.60
CA ARG A 212 -6.34 7.79 29.91
C ARG A 212 -7.76 8.35 30.04
N GLU A 213 -7.97 9.61 29.63
CA GLU A 213 -9.30 10.25 29.64
C GLU A 213 -10.26 9.53 28.68
N PHE A 214 -9.77 9.15 27.50
CA PHE A 214 -10.55 8.39 26.53
C PHE A 214 -11.00 7.04 27.10
N ALA A 215 -10.10 6.29 27.73
CA ALA A 215 -10.44 5.02 28.37
C ALA A 215 -11.48 5.19 29.49
N SER A 216 -11.37 6.26 30.28
CA SER A 216 -12.35 6.56 31.33
C SER A 216 -13.74 6.91 30.78
N LEU A 217 -13.82 7.64 29.66
CA LEU A 217 -15.08 7.99 29.02
C LEU A 217 -15.74 6.78 28.34
N MET A 218 -14.94 5.91 27.72
CA MET A 218 -15.43 4.67 27.14
C MET A 218 -15.92 3.69 28.20
N ALA A 219 -15.29 3.63 29.37
CA ALA A 219 -15.72 2.80 30.49
C ALA A 219 -17.07 3.21 31.10
N GLN A 220 -17.50 4.46 30.90
CA GLN A 220 -18.81 4.95 31.36
C GLN A 220 -19.97 4.46 30.46
N GLY A 221 -19.68 3.99 29.24
CA GLY A 221 -20.65 3.34 28.35
C GLY A 221 -21.74 4.26 27.77
N THR A 222 -21.68 5.57 28.02
CA THR A 222 -22.70 6.55 27.60
C THR A 222 -22.39 7.28 26.30
N LEU A 223 -21.17 7.12 25.77
CA LEU A 223 -20.66 7.88 24.63
C LEU A 223 -20.18 6.96 23.51
N ARG A 224 -20.38 7.39 22.27
CA ARG A 224 -19.74 6.75 21.10
C ARG A 224 -18.25 7.09 21.08
N ALA A 225 -17.43 6.22 20.48
CA ALA A 225 -15.97 6.40 20.44
C ALA A 225 -15.52 7.74 19.83
N SER A 226 -16.22 8.24 18.81
CA SER A 226 -15.93 9.55 18.21
C SER A 226 -16.20 10.73 19.15
N GLU A 227 -17.25 10.63 19.96
CA GLU A 227 -17.61 11.65 20.96
C GLU A 227 -16.65 11.61 22.15
N ALA A 228 -16.32 10.41 22.64
CA ALA A 228 -15.37 10.20 23.71
C ALA A 228 -13.96 10.71 23.34
N ALA A 229 -13.49 10.47 22.11
CA ALA A 229 -12.19 10.97 21.63
C ALA A 229 -12.15 12.50 21.56
N THR A 230 -13.23 13.12 21.11
CA THR A 230 -13.34 14.60 21.04
C THR A 230 -13.35 15.22 22.44
N ILE A 231 -14.11 14.62 23.38
CA ILE A 231 -14.19 15.10 24.77
C ILE A 231 -12.86 14.90 25.50
N ALA A 232 -12.21 13.75 25.36
CA ALA A 232 -10.91 13.47 25.96
C ALA A 232 -9.83 14.47 25.51
N THR A 233 -9.74 14.71 24.20
CA THR A 233 -8.79 15.68 23.63
C THR A 233 -9.08 17.09 24.15
N LYS A 234 -10.35 17.52 24.18
CA LYS A 234 -10.74 18.83 24.69
C LYS A 234 -10.40 19.02 26.18
N ARG A 235 -10.63 18.01 27.03
CA ARG A 235 -10.33 18.07 28.47
C ARG A 235 -8.84 18.18 28.75
N VAL A 236 -8.02 17.38 28.06
CA VAL A 236 -6.57 17.43 28.22
C VAL A 236 -6.02 18.76 27.67
N MET A 237 -6.49 19.22 26.51
CA MET A 237 -6.07 20.51 25.97
C MET A 237 -6.48 21.69 26.86
N GLN A 238 -7.62 21.63 27.55
CA GLN A 238 -8.00 22.65 28.56
C GLN A 238 -7.09 22.61 29.79
N LYS A 239 -6.73 21.42 30.26
CA LYS A 239 -5.83 21.22 31.40
C LYS A 239 -4.41 21.75 31.14
N TYR A 240 -3.91 21.61 29.91
CA TYR A 240 -2.60 22.15 29.50
C TYR A 240 -2.67 23.58 28.94
N GLY A 241 -3.85 24.06 28.55
CA GLY A 241 -4.08 25.43 28.07
C GLY A 241 -4.13 26.49 29.19
N HIS A 242 -4.38 26.09 30.44
CA HIS A 242 -4.38 26.99 31.59
C HIS A 242 -2.99 27.28 32.19
N LEU A 243 -1.92 26.64 31.70
CA LEU A 243 -0.55 26.91 32.15
C LEU A 243 0.09 28.17 31.53
N ASN A 244 -0.56 28.80 30.54
CA ASN A 244 -0.05 30.00 29.85
C ASN A 244 -0.82 31.30 30.16
N VAL A 245 -1.68 31.33 31.18
CA VAL A 245 -2.32 32.57 31.64
C VAL A 245 -2.22 32.67 33.17
N SER A 246 -1.03 32.99 33.65
CA SER A 246 -0.79 33.65 34.94
C SER A 246 0.61 34.27 34.87
N ALA A 247 0.66 35.44 34.26
CA ALA A 247 1.65 36.48 34.53
C ALA A 247 0.89 37.65 35.17
#